data_AF-A0A1H0T7X6-F1
#
_entry.id   AF-A0A1H0T7X6-F1
#
_cell.length_a   1.000
_cell.length_b   1.000
_cell.length_c   1.000
_cell.angle_alpha   90.00
_cell.angle_beta   90.00
_cell.angle_gamma   90.00
#
_symmetry.space_group_name_H-M   'P 1'
#
loop_
_entity.id
_entity.type
_entity.pdbx_description
1 polymer ?
#
loop_
_entity_poly.entity_id
_entity_poly.type
_entity_poly.pdbx_seq_one_letter_code
_entity_poly.pdbx_strand_id
1 'polypeptide(L)'
;MSTTNTPAGSAETTTPTTPADPAASAGVPSAPARRGSIRATAPLFGWRTVDLLTVTFLAVAFGVAYWGYDAFYNSPFVSGLSFGFQPLWGLFAGPWFLAGVVGGLVIRRPGAALFCEFVAALVAMLIGNTYGASGLLSGLLQGLGAEAAFLVFGYGAFGLGAAVFAGALAAPLEAVYEWFTWTKDWSFGWKLAYGAIMVVSGAVVAGAGGWALTKALARAGGLGAFPAGQEVRERGAV
;
A
#
# COMPACT_ATOMS: atom_id res chain seq x y z
N MET A 1 -36.45 22.64 76.57
CA MET A 1 -35.33 23.30 77.28
C MET A 1 -34.18 22.32 77.31
N SER A 2 -33.12 22.61 76.56
CA SER A 2 -31.91 21.80 76.38
C SER A 2 -30.98 21.87 77.59
N THR A 3 -30.25 20.79 77.87
CA THR A 3 -28.86 20.72 78.43
C THR A 3 -28.40 19.24 78.36
N THR A 4 -27.51 18.87 77.42
CA THR A 4 -26.03 18.65 77.50
C THR A 4 -25.58 17.32 78.16
N ASN A 5 -25.09 16.36 77.34
CA ASN A 5 -23.70 15.85 77.16
C ASN A 5 -23.28 14.68 78.12
N THR A 6 -23.12 13.40 77.70
CA THR A 6 -22.00 12.71 76.95
C THR A 6 -20.86 12.21 77.89
N PRO A 7 -20.06 11.13 77.64
CA PRO A 7 -20.13 9.89 76.82
C PRO A 7 -19.72 8.58 77.58
N ALA A 8 -19.79 7.40 76.94
CA ALA A 8 -18.76 6.35 77.08
C ALA A 8 -18.79 5.27 75.96
N GLY A 9 -17.65 5.08 75.28
CA GLY A 9 -17.20 3.76 74.81
C GLY A 9 -17.42 3.38 73.35
N SER A 10 -16.67 3.97 72.41
CA SER A 10 -16.42 3.37 71.10
C SER A 10 -15.24 2.40 71.17
N ALA A 11 -15.49 1.11 70.94
CA ALA A 11 -14.44 0.10 70.78
C ALA A 11 -13.75 0.26 69.41
N GLU A 12 -12.44 0.45 69.45
CA GLU A 12 -11.56 0.55 68.28
C GLU A 12 -11.15 -0.86 67.84
N THR A 13 -11.76 -1.36 66.76
CA THR A 13 -11.37 -2.64 66.15
C THR A 13 -10.16 -2.39 65.24
N THR A 14 -8.96 -2.68 65.73
CA THR A 14 -7.73 -2.69 64.95
C THR A 14 -7.71 -3.88 64.00
N THR A 15 -7.86 -3.63 62.70
CA THR A 15 -7.63 -4.61 61.62
C THR A 15 -6.12 -4.79 61.41
N PRO A 16 -5.59 -6.02 61.23
CA PRO A 16 -4.16 -6.21 61.01
C PRO A 16 -3.77 -5.79 59.59
N THR A 17 -2.73 -4.95 59.50
CA THR A 17 -2.06 -4.61 58.25
C THR A 17 -1.22 -5.79 57.76
N THR A 18 -1.62 -6.39 56.64
CA THR A 18 -0.79 -7.34 55.88
C THR A 18 0.51 -6.64 55.44
N PRO A 19 1.70 -7.24 55.63
CA PRO A 19 2.94 -6.67 55.10
C PRO A 19 2.90 -6.70 53.56
N ALA A 20 3.17 -5.56 52.92
CA ALA A 20 3.37 -5.49 51.49
C ALA A 20 4.65 -6.26 51.10
N ASP A 21 4.51 -7.27 50.25
CA ASP A 21 5.64 -7.97 49.64
C ASP A 21 6.44 -7.00 48.75
N PRO A 22 7.73 -6.75 49.01
CA PRO A 22 8.59 -5.99 48.11
C PRO A 22 9.21 -6.94 47.08
N ALA A 23 8.35 -7.67 46.34
CA ALA A 23 8.79 -8.52 45.25
C ALA A 23 8.56 -7.79 43.92
N ALA A 24 9.56 -6.99 43.57
CA ALA A 24 10.02 -6.71 42.22
C ALA A 24 8.96 -6.73 41.11
N SER A 25 8.55 -5.52 40.69
CA SER A 25 8.14 -5.25 39.32
C SER A 25 9.31 -5.57 38.38
N ALA A 26 9.52 -6.85 38.11
CA ALA A 26 10.40 -7.30 37.04
C ALA A 26 9.84 -6.73 35.74
N GLY A 27 10.47 -5.65 35.25
CA GLY A 27 10.12 -5.03 33.99
C GLY A 27 10.10 -6.10 32.91
N VAL A 28 8.95 -6.25 32.25
CA VAL A 28 8.82 -7.11 31.07
C VAL A 28 9.90 -6.66 30.09
N PRO A 29 10.87 -7.52 29.71
CA PRO A 29 11.89 -7.12 28.75
C PRO A 29 11.19 -6.68 27.47
N SER A 30 11.43 -5.43 27.07
CA SER A 30 10.91 -4.87 25.83
C SER A 30 11.41 -5.76 24.68
N ALA A 31 10.47 -6.44 24.02
CA ALA A 31 10.81 -7.30 22.90
C ALA A 31 11.58 -6.47 21.84
N PRO A 32 12.70 -6.97 21.31
CA PRO A 32 13.50 -6.21 20.35
C PRO A 32 12.63 -5.82 19.15
N ALA A 33 12.67 -4.54 18.78
CA ALA A 33 11.92 -4.01 17.65
C ALA A 33 12.21 -4.84 16.39
N ARG A 34 11.19 -5.53 15.86
CA ARG A 34 11.31 -6.32 14.63
C ARG A 34 11.79 -5.42 13.49
N ARG A 35 12.97 -5.72 12.93
CA ARG A 35 13.55 -4.96 11.80
C ARG A 35 12.88 -5.24 10.45
N GLY A 36 12.04 -6.27 10.34
CA GLY A 36 11.41 -6.71 9.08
C GLY A 36 9.93 -6.37 8.98
N SER A 37 9.39 -6.45 7.77
CA SER A 37 7.94 -6.32 7.54
C SER A 37 7.18 -7.54 8.04
N ILE A 38 6.02 -7.33 8.68
CA ILE A 38 5.14 -8.40 9.15
C ILE A 38 4.50 -9.11 7.95
N ARG A 39 4.56 -10.43 7.88
CA ARG A 39 4.00 -11.17 6.74
C ARG A 39 2.51 -11.44 6.94
N ALA A 40 1.80 -11.77 5.86
CA ALA A 40 0.45 -12.33 5.97
C ALA A 40 0.49 -13.68 6.72
N THR A 41 -0.56 -13.98 7.48
CA THR A 41 -0.68 -15.25 8.20
C THR A 41 -0.77 -16.42 7.21
N ALA A 42 0.02 -17.46 7.47
CA ALA A 42 0.02 -18.70 6.69
C ALA A 42 -1.33 -19.46 6.82
N PRO A 43 -1.73 -20.25 5.81
CA PRO A 43 -1.07 -20.42 4.51
C PRO A 43 -1.22 -19.19 3.60
N LEU A 44 -0.20 -18.86 2.81
CA LEU A 44 -0.17 -17.64 1.98
C LEU A 44 -1.23 -17.64 0.86
N PHE A 45 -1.49 -18.81 0.26
CA PHE A 45 -2.54 -18.98 -0.75
C PHE A 45 -3.97 -19.00 -0.17
N GLY A 46 -4.11 -19.07 1.16
CA GLY A 46 -5.41 -19.02 1.83
C GLY A 46 -5.92 -17.58 1.96
N TRP A 47 -6.51 -17.04 0.89
CA TRP A 47 -7.15 -15.73 0.93
C TRP A 47 -8.32 -15.71 1.91
N ARG A 48 -8.33 -14.74 2.81
CA ARG A 48 -9.47 -14.51 3.73
C ARG A 48 -10.53 -13.69 3.01
N THR A 49 -11.78 -13.80 3.45
CA THR A 49 -12.86 -12.94 2.95
C THR A 49 -12.52 -11.45 3.07
N VAL A 50 -11.91 -11.04 4.19
CA VAL A 50 -11.46 -9.65 4.38
C VAL A 50 -10.38 -9.24 3.37
N ASP A 51 -9.51 -10.17 2.95
CA ASP A 51 -8.48 -9.88 1.95
C ASP A 51 -9.13 -9.58 0.59
N LEU A 52 -10.10 -10.40 0.18
CA LEU A 52 -10.85 -10.22 -1.07
C LEU A 52 -11.68 -8.93 -1.06
N LEU A 53 -12.38 -8.65 0.04
CA LEU A 53 -13.18 -7.43 0.16
C LEU A 53 -12.29 -6.18 0.12
N THR A 54 -11.22 -6.15 0.91
CA THR A 54 -10.34 -4.98 0.96
C THR A 54 -9.62 -4.75 -0.37
N VAL A 55 -9.10 -5.79 -1.02
CA VAL A 55 -8.43 -5.61 -2.32
C VAL A 55 -9.42 -5.12 -3.38
N THR A 56 -10.67 -5.58 -3.34
CA THR A 56 -11.71 -5.12 -4.28
C THR A 56 -12.07 -3.66 -4.04
N PHE A 57 -12.25 -3.24 -2.78
CA PHE A 57 -12.50 -1.82 -2.47
C PHE A 57 -11.33 -0.91 -2.86
N LEU A 58 -10.10 -1.36 -2.63
CA LEU A 58 -8.91 -0.64 -3.09
C LEU A 58 -8.90 -0.53 -4.62
N ALA A 59 -9.13 -1.64 -5.32
CA ALA A 59 -9.14 -1.67 -6.78
C ALA A 59 -10.23 -0.75 -7.35
N VAL A 60 -11.44 -0.73 -6.78
CA VAL A 60 -12.49 0.20 -7.20
C VAL A 60 -12.09 1.66 -6.97
N ALA A 61 -11.53 1.98 -5.80
CA ALA A 61 -11.08 3.33 -5.49
C ALA A 61 -9.97 3.80 -6.46
N PHE A 62 -8.99 2.94 -6.75
CA PHE A 62 -7.96 3.23 -7.74
C PHE A 62 -8.52 3.29 -9.16
N GLY A 63 -9.49 2.46 -9.52
CA GLY A 63 -10.13 2.50 -10.85
C GLY A 63 -10.83 3.82 -11.11
N VAL A 64 -11.53 4.38 -10.11
CA VAL A 64 -12.08 5.74 -10.19
C VAL A 64 -10.96 6.78 -10.31
N ALA A 65 -9.87 6.63 -9.55
CA ALA A 65 -8.72 7.52 -9.62
C ALA A 65 -8.03 7.47 -11.00
N TYR A 66 -7.90 6.29 -11.60
CA TYR A 66 -7.32 6.08 -12.94
C TYR A 66 -8.19 6.70 -14.01
N TRP A 67 -9.51 6.53 -13.90
CA TRP A 67 -10.45 7.20 -14.79
C TRP A 67 -10.32 8.73 -14.71
N GLY A 68 -10.24 9.29 -13.50
CA GLY A 68 -10.01 10.73 -13.34
C GLY A 68 -8.64 11.18 -13.84
N TYR A 69 -7.61 10.35 -13.64
CA TYR A 69 -6.25 10.60 -14.11
C TYR A 69 -6.14 10.57 -15.63
N ASP A 70 -6.93 9.72 -16.31
CA ASP A 70 -7.02 9.66 -17.78
C ASP A 70 -7.32 11.06 -18.37
N ALA A 71 -8.27 11.79 -17.77
CA ALA A 71 -8.62 13.15 -18.20
C ALA A 71 -7.45 14.13 -18.02
N PHE A 72 -6.67 14.01 -16.94
CA PHE A 72 -5.49 14.83 -16.72
C PHE A 72 -4.36 14.49 -17.69
N TYR A 73 -4.08 13.20 -17.89
CA TYR A 73 -3.01 12.72 -18.76
C TYR A 73 -3.21 13.13 -20.22
N ASN A 74 -4.45 13.10 -20.71
CA ASN A 74 -4.78 13.53 -22.07
C ASN A 74 -4.99 15.05 -22.20
N SER A 75 -4.74 15.82 -21.14
CA SER A 75 -4.91 17.28 -21.19
C SER A 75 -3.82 17.96 -22.05
N PRO A 76 -4.13 19.11 -22.68
CA PRO A 76 -3.13 19.87 -23.43
C PRO A 76 -1.90 20.28 -22.61
N PHE A 77 -2.04 20.36 -21.28
CA PHE A 77 -0.94 20.67 -20.37
C PHE A 77 0.14 19.60 -20.39
N VAL A 78 -0.25 18.33 -20.26
CA VAL A 78 0.70 17.18 -20.29
C VAL A 78 1.33 17.06 -21.67
N SER A 79 0.52 17.17 -22.73
CA SER A 79 0.98 17.16 -24.11
C SER A 79 2.01 18.26 -24.42
N GLY A 80 1.82 19.46 -23.84
CA GLY A 80 2.74 20.57 -24.00
C GLY A 80 4.08 20.38 -23.27
N LEU A 81 4.09 19.65 -22.15
CA LEU A 81 5.31 19.45 -21.35
C LEU A 81 6.32 18.51 -22.02
N SER A 82 5.84 17.60 -22.86
CA SER A 82 6.67 16.69 -23.65
C SER A 82 7.08 17.26 -25.01
N PHE A 83 6.74 18.52 -25.28
CA PHE A 83 7.06 19.18 -26.56
C PHE A 83 8.58 19.27 -26.75
N GLY A 84 9.09 18.62 -27.79
CA GLY A 84 10.52 18.53 -28.11
C GLY A 84 11.25 17.29 -27.60
N PHE A 85 10.75 16.61 -26.56
CA PHE A 85 11.28 15.31 -26.11
C PHE A 85 10.13 14.39 -25.66
N GLN A 86 9.51 13.75 -26.65
CA GLN A 86 8.32 12.90 -26.49
C GLN A 86 8.48 11.78 -25.43
N PRO A 87 9.66 11.14 -25.23
CA PRO A 87 9.84 10.16 -24.15
C PRO A 87 9.52 10.65 -22.73
N LEU A 88 9.46 11.97 -22.48
CA LEU A 88 9.05 12.52 -21.19
C LEU A 88 7.63 12.17 -20.79
N TRP A 89 6.76 11.79 -21.73
CA TRP A 89 5.42 11.29 -21.41
C TRP A 89 5.46 10.14 -20.39
N GLY A 90 6.51 9.31 -20.40
CA GLY A 90 6.67 8.21 -19.46
C GLY A 90 6.76 8.66 -18.00
N LEU A 91 7.06 9.93 -17.74
CA LEU A 91 7.11 10.48 -16.38
C LEU A 91 5.74 10.46 -15.71
N PHE A 92 4.68 10.47 -16.50
CA PHE A 92 3.29 10.46 -16.05
C PHE A 92 2.71 9.04 -15.99
N ALA A 93 3.51 7.99 -16.21
CA ALA A 93 3.02 6.61 -16.19
C ALA A 93 2.79 6.07 -14.77
N GLY A 94 3.59 6.49 -13.79
CA GLY A 94 3.59 5.92 -12.44
C GLY A 94 2.25 5.88 -11.71
N PRO A 95 1.34 6.87 -11.83
CA PRO A 95 0.02 6.79 -11.22
C PRO A 95 -0.79 5.54 -11.59
N TRP A 96 -0.65 5.00 -12.80
CA TRP A 96 -1.34 3.77 -13.21
C TRP A 96 -0.76 2.49 -12.64
N PHE A 97 0.34 2.53 -11.90
CA PHE A 97 0.89 1.34 -11.25
C PHE A 97 0.60 1.30 -9.74
N LEU A 98 -0.10 2.32 -9.23
CA LEU A 98 -0.33 2.50 -7.79
C LEU A 98 -1.21 1.38 -7.21
N ALA A 99 -2.23 0.94 -7.94
CA ALA A 99 -3.16 -0.07 -7.46
C ALA A 99 -2.45 -1.40 -7.16
N GLY A 100 -1.56 -1.84 -8.05
CA GLY A 100 -0.78 -3.06 -7.90
C GLY A 100 0.20 -2.97 -6.75
N VAL A 101 0.96 -1.87 -6.66
CA VAL A 101 1.90 -1.67 -5.54
C VAL A 101 1.15 -1.65 -4.20
N VAL A 102 0.09 -0.85 -4.08
CA VAL A 102 -0.66 -0.71 -2.82
C VAL A 102 -1.40 -2.01 -2.48
N GLY A 103 -2.02 -2.67 -3.46
CA GLY A 103 -2.68 -3.96 -3.28
C GLY A 103 -1.71 -5.02 -2.73
N GLY A 104 -0.51 -5.12 -3.31
CA GLY A 104 0.54 -6.01 -2.82
C GLY A 104 1.02 -5.67 -1.41
N LEU A 105 1.24 -4.38 -1.10
CA LEU A 105 1.72 -3.92 0.22
C LEU A 105 0.69 -4.10 1.34
N VAL A 106 -0.60 -3.96 1.03
CA VAL A 106 -1.69 -4.09 2.00
C VAL A 106 -2.01 -5.56 2.27
N ILE A 107 -2.26 -6.33 1.21
CA ILE A 107 -2.77 -7.71 1.33
C ILE A 107 -1.63 -8.70 1.64
N ARG A 108 -0.43 -8.48 1.07
CA ARG A 108 0.78 -9.28 1.29
C ARG A 108 0.61 -10.78 1.00
N ARG A 109 -0.26 -11.11 0.03
CA ARG A 109 -0.51 -12.48 -0.46
C ARG A 109 -0.21 -12.58 -1.96
N PRO A 110 0.16 -13.78 -2.45
CA PRO A 110 0.30 -14.03 -3.89
C PRO A 110 -0.96 -13.70 -4.67
N GLY A 111 -0.77 -12.96 -5.76
CA GLY A 111 -1.80 -12.50 -6.69
C GLY A 111 -2.44 -11.15 -6.32
N ALA A 112 -2.09 -10.55 -5.18
CA ALA A 112 -2.78 -9.35 -4.71
C ALA A 112 -2.44 -8.09 -5.51
N ALA A 113 -1.19 -7.93 -5.96
CA ALA A 113 -0.82 -6.80 -6.79
C ALA A 113 -1.48 -6.91 -8.17
N LEU A 114 -1.38 -8.10 -8.78
CA LEU A 114 -2.00 -8.38 -10.06
C LEU A 114 -3.52 -8.16 -10.04
N PHE A 115 -4.21 -8.73 -9.04
CA PHE A 115 -5.66 -8.60 -8.91
C PHE A 115 -6.09 -7.14 -8.75
N CYS A 116 -5.41 -6.39 -7.86
CA CYS A 116 -5.77 -5.01 -7.57
C CYS A 116 -5.60 -4.12 -8.81
N GLU A 117 -4.48 -4.26 -9.52
CA GLU A 117 -4.19 -3.50 -10.75
C GLU A 117 -5.17 -3.83 -11.88
N PHE A 118 -5.40 -5.12 -12.14
CA PHE A 118 -6.29 -5.56 -13.19
C PHE A 118 -7.74 -5.11 -12.95
N VAL A 119 -8.23 -5.23 -11.71
CA VAL A 119 -9.59 -4.79 -11.36
C VAL A 119 -9.70 -3.26 -11.39
N ALA A 120 -8.66 -2.52 -11.00
CA ALA A 120 -8.65 -1.06 -11.13
C ALA A 120 -8.76 -0.63 -12.60
N ALA A 121 -7.97 -1.25 -13.49
CA ALA A 121 -8.05 -1.01 -14.93
C ALA A 121 -9.43 -1.39 -15.51
N LEU A 122 -10.01 -2.51 -15.05
CA LEU A 122 -11.36 -2.93 -15.43
C LEU A 122 -12.41 -1.89 -15.03
N VAL A 123 -12.35 -1.39 -13.79
CA VAL A 123 -13.29 -0.37 -13.31
C VAL A 123 -13.14 0.93 -14.12
N ALA A 124 -11.91 1.38 -14.37
CA ALA A 124 -11.66 2.58 -15.17
C ALA A 124 -12.23 2.43 -16.60
N MET A 125 -12.05 1.25 -17.21
CA MET A 125 -12.62 0.92 -18.52
C MET A 125 -14.15 0.93 -18.49
N LEU A 126 -14.77 0.35 -17.46
CA LEU A 126 -16.24 0.26 -17.33
C LEU A 126 -16.91 1.62 -17.08
N ILE A 127 -16.26 2.54 -16.38
CA ILE A 127 -16.74 3.92 -16.23
C ILE A 127 -16.70 4.65 -17.60
N GLY A 128 -15.74 4.27 -18.45
CA GLY A 128 -15.55 4.82 -19.79
C GLY A 128 -14.32 5.71 -19.84
N ASN A 129 -13.19 5.13 -20.26
CA ASN A 129 -11.93 5.83 -20.49
C ASN A 129 -11.57 5.81 -22.00
N THR A 130 -10.57 6.59 -22.39
CA THR A 130 -10.18 6.71 -23.81
C THR A 130 -9.51 5.46 -24.39
N TYR A 131 -8.99 4.56 -23.54
CA TYR A 131 -8.23 3.38 -23.94
C TYR A 131 -9.07 2.11 -24.15
N GLY A 132 -10.25 2.00 -23.53
CA GLY A 132 -11.10 0.83 -23.62
C GLY A 132 -10.37 -0.47 -23.25
N ALA A 133 -10.58 -1.53 -24.05
CA ALA A 133 -9.98 -2.85 -23.82
C ALA A 133 -8.44 -2.85 -23.86
N SER A 134 -7.82 -1.91 -24.57
CA SER A 134 -6.35 -1.81 -24.60
C SER A 134 -5.77 -1.41 -23.24
N GLY A 135 -6.48 -0.55 -22.49
CA GLY A 135 -6.10 -0.18 -21.13
C GLY A 135 -6.26 -1.32 -20.11
N LEU A 136 -7.19 -2.25 -20.34
CA LEU A 136 -7.31 -3.45 -19.52
C LEU A 136 -6.12 -4.40 -19.70
N LEU A 137 -5.65 -4.55 -20.95
CA LEU A 137 -4.43 -5.31 -21.24
C LEU A 137 -3.21 -4.64 -20.61
N SER A 138 -3.12 -3.31 -20.67
CA SER A 138 -2.08 -2.55 -19.96
C SER A 138 -2.10 -2.83 -18.45
N GLY A 139 -3.25 -2.72 -17.80
CA GLY A 139 -3.40 -3.04 -16.37
C GLY A 139 -2.99 -4.48 -16.01
N LEU A 140 -3.25 -5.44 -16.90
CA LEU A 140 -2.77 -6.81 -16.73
C LEU A 140 -1.24 -6.89 -16.74
N LEU A 141 -0.58 -6.26 -17.71
CA LEU A 141 0.87 -6.28 -17.85
C LEU A 141 1.58 -5.55 -16.70
N GLN A 142 1.03 -4.41 -16.28
CA GLN A 142 1.49 -3.63 -15.14
C GLN A 142 1.36 -4.43 -13.85
N GLY A 143 0.21 -5.05 -13.64
CA GLY A 143 -0.06 -5.89 -12.48
C GLY A 143 0.87 -7.11 -12.41
N LEU A 144 1.16 -7.74 -13.56
CA LEU A 144 2.12 -8.84 -13.64
C LEU A 144 3.53 -8.38 -13.25
N GLY A 145 3.94 -7.21 -13.71
CA GLY A 145 5.22 -6.60 -13.35
C GLY A 145 5.34 -6.32 -11.85
N ALA A 146 4.32 -5.70 -11.26
CA ALA A 146 4.28 -5.42 -9.82
C ALA A 146 4.26 -6.72 -8.98
N GLU A 147 3.48 -7.72 -9.38
CA GLU A 147 3.40 -9.02 -8.70
C GLU A 147 4.75 -9.76 -8.76
N ALA A 148 5.43 -9.73 -9.92
CA ALA A 148 6.73 -10.34 -10.08
C ALA A 148 7.77 -9.78 -9.10
N ALA A 149 7.71 -8.49 -8.77
CA ALA A 149 8.60 -7.90 -7.77
C ALA A 149 8.39 -8.48 -6.36
N PHE A 150 7.15 -8.65 -5.93
CA PHE A 150 6.87 -9.29 -4.63
C PHE A 150 7.22 -10.79 -4.64
N LEU A 151 7.05 -11.45 -5.78
CA LEU A 151 7.47 -12.83 -5.99
C LEU A 151 8.99 -13.02 -5.89
N VAL A 152 9.79 -12.09 -6.43
CA VAL A 152 11.27 -12.12 -6.30
C VAL A 152 11.70 -12.12 -4.83
N PHE A 153 10.97 -11.41 -3.97
CA PHE A 153 11.21 -11.43 -2.51
C PHE A 153 10.51 -12.59 -1.79
N GLY A 154 9.90 -13.53 -2.52
CA GLY A 154 9.15 -14.65 -1.96
C GLY A 154 8.01 -14.23 -1.03
N TYR A 155 7.38 -13.07 -1.30
CA TYR A 155 6.38 -12.44 -0.41
C TYR A 155 6.91 -12.22 1.01
N GLY A 156 8.22 -11.98 1.12
CA GLY A 156 8.93 -11.86 2.39
C GLY A 156 9.25 -10.43 2.83
N ALA A 157 9.14 -9.45 1.92
CA ALA A 157 9.53 -8.06 2.15
C ALA A 157 8.49 -7.07 1.59
N PHE A 158 8.07 -6.11 2.42
CA PHE A 158 7.05 -5.10 2.10
C PHE A 158 7.43 -3.69 2.58
N GLY A 159 8.73 -3.42 2.72
CA GLY A 159 9.25 -2.09 3.05
C GLY A 159 9.34 -1.17 1.84
N LEU A 160 9.89 0.04 2.03
CA LEU A 160 10.05 1.03 0.96
C LEU A 160 10.83 0.46 -0.24
N GLY A 161 11.93 -0.26 -0.01
CA GLY A 161 12.71 -0.85 -1.11
C GLY A 161 11.92 -1.85 -1.96
N ALA A 162 11.09 -2.69 -1.31
CA ALA A 162 10.22 -3.63 -2.04
C ALA A 162 9.13 -2.90 -2.83
N ALA A 163 8.56 -1.83 -2.27
CA ALA A 163 7.59 -1.00 -2.97
C ALA A 163 8.19 -0.29 -4.18
N VAL A 164 9.36 0.35 -4.02
CA VAL A 164 10.11 0.99 -5.11
C VAL A 164 10.43 -0.01 -6.21
N PHE A 165 10.86 -1.22 -5.85
CA PHE A 165 11.13 -2.29 -6.81
C PHE A 165 9.86 -2.77 -7.53
N ALA A 166 8.72 -2.87 -6.82
CA ALA A 166 7.43 -3.23 -7.42
C ALA A 166 6.92 -2.16 -8.40
N GLY A 167 7.01 -0.88 -8.03
CA GLY A 167 6.67 0.21 -8.94
C GLY A 167 7.60 0.25 -10.17
N ALA A 168 8.90 -0.03 -9.98
CA ALA A 168 9.86 -0.10 -11.07
C ALA A 168 9.56 -1.26 -12.03
N LEU A 169 9.21 -2.45 -11.53
CA LEU A 169 8.90 -3.63 -12.35
C LEU A 169 7.50 -3.62 -12.97
N ALA A 170 6.60 -2.73 -12.56
CA ALA A 170 5.31 -2.57 -13.25
C ALA A 170 5.49 -2.00 -14.68
N ALA A 171 6.54 -1.23 -14.92
CA ALA A 171 6.74 -0.51 -16.19
C ALA A 171 7.26 -1.35 -17.37
N PRO A 172 8.20 -2.30 -17.25
CA PRO A 172 8.85 -2.92 -18.41
C PRO A 172 7.90 -3.68 -19.34
N LEU A 173 6.95 -4.45 -18.79
CA LEU A 173 5.98 -5.18 -19.61
C LEU A 173 5.04 -4.21 -20.35
N GLU A 174 4.62 -3.14 -19.66
CA GLU A 174 3.84 -2.06 -20.28
C GLU A 174 4.62 -1.38 -21.39
N ALA A 175 5.85 -0.92 -21.11
CA ALA A 175 6.67 -0.21 -22.07
C ALA A 175 6.88 -1.03 -23.35
N VAL A 176 7.17 -2.33 -23.20
CA VAL A 176 7.31 -3.24 -24.35
C VAL A 176 6.01 -3.32 -25.14
N TYR A 177 4.85 -3.45 -24.47
CA TYR A 177 3.55 -3.42 -25.15
C TYR A 177 3.34 -2.10 -25.91
N GLU A 178 3.62 -0.96 -25.29
CA GLU A 178 3.49 0.36 -25.90
C GLU A 178 4.41 0.57 -27.10
N TRP A 179 5.59 -0.06 -27.13
CA TRP A 179 6.49 -0.04 -28.30
C TRP A 179 5.87 -0.64 -29.56
N PHE A 180 4.89 -1.52 -29.39
CA PHE A 180 4.17 -2.19 -30.47
C PHE A 180 2.75 -1.69 -30.68
N THR A 181 2.25 -0.78 -29.84
CA THR A 181 0.89 -0.24 -29.97
C THR A 181 0.88 1.26 -30.22
N TRP A 182 1.51 2.05 -29.34
CA TRP A 182 1.42 3.51 -29.30
C TRP A 182 2.67 4.22 -29.84
N THR A 183 3.85 3.63 -29.68
CA THR A 183 5.14 4.27 -30.04
C THR A 183 5.85 3.54 -31.19
N LYS A 184 5.09 2.86 -32.06
CA LYS A 184 5.61 2.02 -33.17
C LYS A 184 6.66 2.73 -34.01
N ASP A 185 6.39 3.97 -34.38
CA ASP A 185 7.19 4.77 -35.30
C ASP A 185 8.40 5.44 -34.64
N TRP A 186 8.55 5.31 -33.32
CA TRP A 186 9.68 5.88 -32.61
C TRP A 186 10.95 5.07 -32.88
N SER A 187 12.09 5.78 -32.95
CA SER A 187 13.40 5.13 -32.99
C SER A 187 13.61 4.25 -31.74
N PHE A 188 14.43 3.22 -31.85
CA PHE A 188 14.71 2.32 -30.73
C PHE A 188 15.30 3.06 -29.52
N GLY A 189 16.15 4.06 -29.74
CA GLY A 189 16.67 4.90 -28.65
C GLY A 189 15.59 5.67 -27.90
N TRP A 190 14.57 6.17 -28.59
CA TRP A 190 13.43 6.86 -27.98
C TRP A 190 12.54 5.90 -27.19
N LYS A 191 12.31 4.69 -27.72
CA LYS A 191 11.60 3.61 -27.02
C LYS A 191 12.29 3.24 -25.70
N LEU A 192 13.62 3.07 -25.74
CA LEU A 192 14.41 2.80 -24.54
C LEU A 192 14.35 3.95 -23.52
N ALA A 193 14.48 5.19 -23.98
CA ALA A 193 14.39 6.36 -23.10
C ALA A 193 13.01 6.45 -22.44
N TYR A 194 11.94 6.21 -23.20
CA TYR A 194 10.56 6.19 -22.70
C TYR A 194 10.37 5.12 -21.62
N GLY A 195 10.76 3.88 -21.91
CA GLY A 195 10.68 2.78 -20.95
C GLY A 195 11.49 3.06 -19.68
N ALA A 196 12.69 3.62 -19.80
CA ALA A 196 13.51 3.99 -18.64
C ALA A 196 12.84 5.08 -17.78
N ILE A 197 12.23 6.10 -18.41
CA ILE A 197 11.50 7.15 -17.70
C ILE A 197 10.26 6.58 -17.01
N MET A 198 9.52 5.67 -17.66
CA MET A 198 8.39 4.96 -17.04
C MET A 198 8.82 4.16 -15.81
N VAL A 199 9.97 3.46 -15.88
CA VAL A 199 10.53 2.73 -14.73
C VAL A 199 10.83 3.68 -13.57
N VAL A 200 11.44 4.85 -13.84
CA VAL A 200 11.71 5.86 -12.81
C VAL A 200 10.41 6.41 -12.23
N SER A 201 9.42 6.73 -13.08
CA SER A 201 8.10 7.19 -12.64
C SER A 201 7.40 6.15 -11.76
N GLY A 202 7.39 4.89 -12.19
CA GLY A 202 6.85 3.79 -11.41
C GLY A 202 7.55 3.61 -10.08
N ALA A 203 8.89 3.63 -10.06
CA ALA A 203 9.67 3.52 -8.84
C ALA A 203 9.33 4.61 -7.80
N VAL A 204 9.20 5.87 -8.27
CA VAL A 204 8.98 7.03 -7.41
C VAL A 204 7.50 7.19 -7.06
N VAL A 205 6.64 7.33 -8.06
CA VAL A 205 5.22 7.64 -7.87
C VAL A 205 4.46 6.42 -7.35
N ALA A 206 4.55 5.28 -8.03
CA ALA A 206 3.85 4.08 -7.60
C ALA A 206 4.53 3.43 -6.39
N GLY A 207 5.85 3.29 -6.45
CA GLY A 207 6.63 2.62 -5.42
C GLY A 207 6.72 3.41 -4.12
N ALA A 208 7.45 4.53 -4.12
CA ALA A 208 7.58 5.34 -2.92
C ALA A 208 6.26 6.02 -2.51
N GLY A 209 5.49 6.54 -3.47
CA GLY A 209 4.18 7.11 -3.22
C GLY A 209 3.15 6.09 -2.72
N GLY A 210 3.07 4.91 -3.33
CA GLY A 210 2.18 3.82 -2.88
C GLY A 210 2.57 3.28 -1.50
N TRP A 211 3.87 3.23 -1.19
CA TRP A 211 4.34 2.92 0.16
C TRP A 211 3.89 3.98 1.18
N ALA A 212 4.09 5.26 0.87
CA ALA A 212 3.67 6.36 1.74
C ALA A 212 2.14 6.35 1.96
N LEU A 213 1.37 6.12 0.89
CA LEU A 213 -0.09 5.98 0.95
C LEU A 213 -0.51 4.80 1.83
N THR A 214 0.12 3.64 1.67
CA THR A 214 -0.15 2.47 2.52
C THR A 214 0.12 2.75 3.99
N LYS A 215 1.22 3.47 4.30
CA LYS A 215 1.52 3.90 5.67
C LYS A 215 0.50 4.92 6.20
N ALA A 216 0.03 5.85 5.37
CA ALA A 216 -1.01 6.80 5.75
C ALA A 216 -2.34 6.09 6.07
N LEU A 217 -2.78 5.17 5.21
CA LEU A 217 -3.98 4.34 5.45
C LEU A 217 -3.87 3.51 6.73
N ALA A 218 -2.68 2.93 6.99
CA ALA A 218 -2.43 2.20 8.22
C ALA A 218 -2.51 3.09 9.47
N ARG A 219 -1.96 4.31 9.42
CA ARG A 219 -2.03 5.30 10.51
C ARG A 219 -3.45 5.83 10.74
N ALA A 220 -4.24 5.95 9.67
CA ALA A 220 -5.65 6.32 9.75
C ALA A 220 -6.54 5.19 10.32
N GLY A 221 -5.98 4.00 10.61
CA GLY A 221 -6.71 2.87 11.19
C GLY A 221 -7.42 1.98 10.18
N GLY A 222 -7.50 2.37 8.90
CA GLY A 222 -8.21 1.62 7.85
C GLY A 222 -7.63 0.23 7.56
N LEU A 223 -6.39 -0.05 7.97
CA LEU A 223 -5.70 -1.33 7.74
C LEU A 223 -5.54 -2.17 9.02
N GLY A 224 -6.41 -1.99 10.02
CA GLY A 224 -6.31 -2.64 11.33
C GLY A 224 -6.20 -4.19 11.28
N ALA A 225 -6.88 -4.81 10.31
CA ALA A 225 -6.93 -6.26 10.08
C ALA A 225 -5.74 -6.82 9.26
N PHE A 226 -4.82 -5.95 8.82
CA PHE A 226 -3.71 -6.29 7.92
C PHE A 226 -2.34 -6.11 8.60
N PRO A 227 -1.30 -6.81 8.11
CA PRO A 227 0.05 -6.67 8.66
C PRO A 227 0.58 -5.22 8.64
N ALA A 228 0.23 -4.44 7.61
CA ALA A 228 0.61 -3.02 7.52
C ALA A 228 0.09 -2.18 8.70
N GLY A 229 -1.13 -2.46 9.18
CA GLY A 229 -1.71 -1.83 10.37
C GLY A 229 -1.09 -2.33 11.67
N GLN A 230 -0.77 -3.63 11.75
CA GLN A 230 -0.05 -4.20 12.89
C GLN A 230 1.32 -3.54 13.09
N GLU A 231 2.09 -3.33 12.01
CA GLU A 231 3.39 -2.65 12.06
C GLU A 231 3.33 -1.24 12.63
N VAL A 232 2.24 -0.50 12.36
CA VAL A 232 2.07 0.86 12.92
C VAL A 232 1.79 0.78 14.43
N ARG A 233 0.96 -0.17 14.87
CA ARG A 233 0.67 -0.35 16.30
C ARG A 233 1.89 -0.82 17.08
N GLU A 234 2.66 -1.78 16.55
CA GLU A 234 3.90 -2.24 17.18
C GLU A 234 4.94 -1.12 17.30
N ARG A 235 4.99 -0.17 16.36
CA ARG A 235 5.90 0.98 16.41
C ARG A 235 5.45 2.10 17.35
N GLY A 236 4.14 2.22 17.61
CA GLY A 236 3.60 3.22 18.53
C GLY A 236 3.58 2.77 20.00
N ALA A 237 3.83 1.49 20.26
CA ALA A 237 3.92 0.90 21.60
C ALA A 237 5.35 0.86 22.17
N VAL A 238 6.34 1.35 21.41
CA VAL A 238 7.76 1.50 21.78
C VAL A 238 8.06 2.98 21.94
#